data_AF-A0A2I1H560-F1
#
_entry.id   AF-A0A2I1H560-F1
#
_cell.length_a   1.000
_cell.length_b   1.000
_cell.length_c   1.000
_cell.angle_alpha   90.00
_cell.angle_beta   90.00
_cell.angle_gamma   90.00
#
_symmetry.space_group_name_H-M   'P 1'
#
loop_
_entity.id
_entity.type
_entity.pdbx_description
1 polymer ?
#
loop_
_entity_poly.entity_id
_entity_poly.type
_entity_poly.pdbx_seq_one_letter_code
_entity_poly.pdbx_strand_id
1 'polypeptide(L)' 'MQLIEDSRHIDPKRLTKEEKSLIVNQLREIHKFGVLHNDIATRNILYEPKSRNYFFIDFGLSVIVDNESPKLGKEERRL' A
#
# COMPACT_ATOMS: atom_id res chain seq x y z
N MET A 1 -3.24 -19.71 3.25
CA MET A 1 -3.46 -18.60 2.28
C MET A 1 -4.84 -18.03 2.58
N GLN A 2 -4.93 -16.80 3.04
CA GLN A 2 -6.23 -16.15 3.27
C GLN A 2 -6.68 -15.57 1.93
N LEU A 3 -7.85 -15.99 1.45
CA LEU A 3 -8.47 -15.37 0.27
C LEU A 3 -9.00 -14.00 0.70
N ILE A 4 -8.67 -12.96 -0.08
CA ILE A 4 -9.18 -11.61 0.13
C ILE A 4 -10.58 -11.54 -0.50
N GLU A 5 -11.55 -12.14 0.18
CA GLU A 5 -12.92 -12.26 -0.29
C GLU A 5 -13.64 -10.91 -0.30
N ASP A 6 -14.52 -10.72 -1.29
CA ASP A 6 -15.35 -9.51 -1.43
C ASP A 6 -14.58 -8.19 -1.51
N SER A 7 -13.28 -8.27 -1.84
CA SER A 7 -12.43 -7.10 -2.00
C SER A 7 -12.75 -6.32 -3.26
N ARG A 8 -12.56 -5.01 -3.17
CA ARG A 8 -12.84 -4.08 -4.27
C ARG A 8 -11.76 -3.03 -4.36
N HIS A 9 -11.48 -2.55 -5.57
CA HIS A 9 -10.61 -1.40 -5.75
C HIS A 9 -11.14 -0.18 -5.00
N ILE A 10 -10.22 0.61 -4.47
CA ILE A 10 -10.58 1.87 -3.81
C ILE A 10 -11.14 2.87 -4.83
N ASP A 11 -12.07 3.70 -4.37
CA ASP A 11 -12.48 4.93 -5.07
C ASP A 11 -11.93 6.12 -4.29
N PRO A 12 -10.89 6.82 -4.80
CA PRO A 12 -10.24 7.90 -4.07
C PRO A 12 -11.16 9.08 -3.75
N LYS A 13 -12.27 9.24 -4.50
CA LYS A 13 -13.27 10.29 -4.24
C LYS A 13 -14.13 9.99 -3.02
N ARG A 14 -14.18 8.73 -2.57
CA ARG A 14 -15.00 8.26 -1.46
C ARG A 14 -14.21 7.99 -0.18
N LEU A 15 -12.88 8.11 -0.21
CA LEU A 15 -12.03 7.85 0.95
C LEU A 15 -12.07 9.00 1.96
N THR A 16 -12.28 8.67 3.24
CA THR A 16 -12.12 9.61 4.34
C THR A 16 -10.64 9.93 4.60
N LYS A 17 -10.36 10.91 5.49
CA LYS A 17 -8.97 11.22 5.88
C LYS A 17 -8.35 10.06 6.67
N GLU A 18 -9.14 9.41 7.51
CA GLU A 18 -8.74 8.28 8.34
C GLU A 18 -8.38 7.07 7.45
N GLU A 19 -9.19 6.79 6.44
CA GLU A 19 -8.93 5.72 5.47
C GLU A 19 -7.65 5.97 4.66
N LYS A 20 -7.40 7.21 4.23
CA LYS A 20 -6.15 7.58 3.58
C LYS A 20 -4.95 7.36 4.49
N SER A 21 -5.07 7.72 5.76
CA SER A 21 -4.03 7.47 6.78
C SER A 21 -3.75 5.97 6.96
N LEU A 22 -4.79 5.13 6.98
CA LEU A 22 -4.64 3.67 7.06
C LEU A 22 -3.91 3.11 5.83
N ILE A 23 -4.25 3.57 4.62
CA ILE A 23 -3.57 3.16 3.39
C ILE A 23 -2.08 3.55 3.43
N VAL A 24 -1.76 4.77 3.86
CA VAL A 24 -0.37 5.22 3.99
C VAL A 24 0.38 4.41 5.04
N ASN A 25 -0.24 4.09 6.17
CA ASN A 25 0.38 3.25 7.19
C ASN A 25 0.65 1.83 6.67
N GLN A 26 -0.27 1.26 5.89
CA GLN A 26 -0.05 -0.04 5.27
C GLN A 26 1.11 -0.03 4.26
N LEU A 27 1.26 1.07 3.51
CA LEU A 27 2.42 1.26 2.63
C LEU A 27 3.73 1.36 3.42
N ARG A 28 3.71 2.06 4.57
CA ARG A 28 4.88 2.10 5.47
C ARG A 28 5.25 0.72 6.00
N GLU A 29 4.29 -0.15 6.28
CA GLU A 29 4.58 -1.55 6.65
C GLU A 29 5.31 -2.28 5.52
N ILE A 30 4.88 -2.13 4.27
CA ILE A 30 5.58 -2.69 3.09
C ILE A 30 7.03 -2.17 3.03
N HIS A 31 7.21 -0.87 3.26
CA HIS A 31 8.51 -0.22 3.26
C HIS A 31 9.44 -0.74 4.39
N LYS A 32 8.92 -1.12 5.56
CA LYS A 32 9.71 -1.74 6.65
C LYS A 32 10.32 -3.09 6.27
N PHE A 33 9.75 -3.78 5.30
CA PHE A 33 10.31 -5.01 4.73
C PHE A 33 11.30 -4.74 3.59
N GLY A 34 11.71 -3.48 3.39
CA GLY A 34 12.63 -3.10 2.31
C GLY A 34 11.99 -3.18 0.92
N VAL A 35 10.66 -3.12 0.82
CA VAL A 35 9.97 -3.21 -0.47
C VAL A 35 9.48 -1.82 -0.88
N LEU A 36 9.86 -1.36 -2.07
CA LEU A 36 9.24 -0.22 -2.72
C LEU A 36 8.29 -0.71 -3.81
N HIS A 37 7.00 -0.38 -3.69
CA HIS A 37 5.99 -0.90 -4.61
C HIS A 37 6.10 -0.33 -6.04
N ASN A 38 6.51 0.94 -6.15
CA ASN A 38 6.69 1.74 -7.38
C ASN A 38 5.45 1.98 -8.28
N ASP A 39 4.33 1.29 -8.07
CA ASP A 39 3.07 1.48 -8.82
C ASP A 39 1.87 1.66 -7.87
N ILE A 40 1.85 2.80 -7.17
CA ILE A 40 0.79 3.16 -6.22
C ILE A 40 -0.35 3.84 -6.98
N ALA A 41 -1.13 3.02 -7.68
CA ALA A 41 -2.35 3.43 -8.37
C ALA A 41 -3.59 2.85 -7.67
N THR A 42 -4.75 3.48 -7.84
CA THR A 42 -6.02 3.01 -7.22
C THR A 42 -6.40 1.59 -7.64
N ARG A 43 -6.04 1.19 -8.86
CA ARG A 43 -6.19 -0.21 -9.35
C ARG A 43 -5.33 -1.22 -8.57
N ASN A 44 -4.27 -0.78 -7.90
CA ASN A 44 -3.36 -1.63 -7.15
C ASN A 44 -3.63 -1.58 -5.64
N ILE A 45 -4.75 -0.98 -5.23
CA ILE A 45 -5.15 -0.94 -3.82
C ILE A 45 -6.56 -1.51 -3.70
N LEU A 46 -6.68 -2.58 -2.94
CA LEU A 46 -7.95 -3.22 -2.61
C LEU A 46 -8.37 -2.86 -1.20
N TYR A 47 -9.66 -2.63 -1.00
CA TYR A 47 -10.30 -2.61 0.31
C TYR A 47 -11.00 -3.95 0.54
N GLU A 48 -10.73 -4.60 1.67
CA GLU A 48 -11.44 -5.81 2.10
C GLU A 48 -12.42 -5.45 3.24
N PRO A 49 -13.74 -5.54 3.02
CA PRO A 49 -14.73 -5.14 4.03
C PRO A 49 -14.70 -5.96 5.32
N LYS A 50 -14.32 -7.24 5.26
CA LYS A 50 -14.34 -8.16 6.41
C LYS A 50 -13.30 -7.77 7.45
N SER A 51 -12.04 -7.61 7.07
CA SER A 51 -10.98 -7.14 7.98
C SER A 51 -10.92 -5.62 8.12
N ARG A 52 -11.58 -4.87 7.23
CA ARG A 52 -11.50 -3.41 7.12
C ARG A 52 -10.08 -2.92 6.82
N ASN A 53 -9.28 -3.77 6.17
CA ASN A 53 -7.93 -3.45 5.76
C ASN A 53 -7.85 -3.06 4.29
N TYR A 54 -6.72 -2.43 3.96
CA TYR A 54 -6.32 -2.11 2.61
C TYR A 54 -5.14 -3.00 2.21
N PHE A 55 -5.14 -3.50 0.99
CA PHE A 55 -4.10 -4.36 0.46
C PHE A 55 -3.51 -3.74 -0.79
N PHE A 56 -2.18 -3.68 -0.85
CA PHE A 56 -1.46 -3.39 -2.07
C PHE A 56 -1.28 -4.68 -2.87
N ILE A 57 -1.56 -4.63 -4.17
CA ILE A 57 -1.45 -5.76 -5.09
C ILE A 57 -0.60 -5.38 -6.29
N ASP A 58 -0.19 -6.40 -7.05
CA ASP A 58 0.64 -6.25 -8.25
C ASP A 58 2.03 -5.65 -7.97
N PHE A 59 2.91 -6.49 -7.45
CA PHE A 59 4.31 -6.14 -7.16
C PHE A 59 5.24 -6.28 -8.38
N GLY A 60 4.70 -6.35 -9.61
CA GLY A 60 5.51 -6.60 -10.82
C GLY A 60 6.58 -5.53 -11.09
N LEU A 61 6.37 -4.31 -10.59
CA LEU A 61 7.32 -3.19 -10.70
C LEU A 61 8.07 -2.89 -9.38
N SER A 62 7.84 -3.72 -8.36
CA SER A 62 8.45 -3.52 -7.05
C SER A 62 9.94 -3.78 -7.07
N VAL A 63 10.66 -3.10 -6.18
CA VAL A 63 12.08 -3.35 -5.95
C VAL A 63 12.35 -3.60 -4.49
N ILE A 64 13.26 -4.54 -4.22
CA ILE A 64 13.80 -4.76 -2.89
C ILE A 64 14.98 -3.81 -2.69
N VAL A 65 15.02 -3.16 -1.55
CA VAL A 65 16.05 -2.23 -1.13
C VAL A 65 16.42 -2.51 0.32
N ASP A 66 17.66 -2.20 0.70
CA ASP A 66 18.04 -2.19 2.11
C ASP A 66 17.23 -1.13 2.88
N ASN A 67 16.98 -1.38 4.16
CA ASN A 67 16.24 -0.45 5.02
C ASN A 67 16.95 0.90 5.20
N GLU A 68 18.25 0.96 4.93
CA GLU A 68 19.05 2.19 4.94
C GLU A 68 19.14 2.87 3.56
N SER A 69 18.42 2.35 2.56
CA SER A 69 18.48 2.86 1.19
C SER A 69 18.03 4.33 1.13
N PRO A 70 18.81 5.21 0.49
CA PRO A 70 18.39 6.59 0.25
C PRO A 70 17.10 6.69 -0.58
N LYS A 71 16.81 5.69 -1.42
CA LYS A 71 15.56 5.60 -2.19
C LYS A 71 14.37 5.44 -1.25
N LEU A 72 14.46 4.53 -0.27
CA LEU A 72 13.44 4.32 0.74
C LEU A 72 13.18 5.59 1.55
N GLY A 73 14.25 6.23 2.04
CA GLY A 73 14.13 7.49 2.77
C GLY A 73 13.57 8.65 1.94
N LYS A 74 13.77 8.64 0.61
CA LYS A 74 13.17 9.63 -0.30
C LYS A 74 11.68 9.40 -0.48
N GLU A 75 11.24 8.16 -0.63
CA GLU A 75 9.82 7.82 -0.75
C GLU A 75 9.07 8.06 0.55
N GLU A 76 9.63 7.71 1.71
CA GLU A 76 9.01 7.97 3.03
C GLU A 76 8.73 9.46 3.28
N ARG A 77 9.60 10.37 2.81
CA ARG A 77 9.38 11.82 2.92
C ARG A 77 8.23 12.36 2.07
N ARG A 78 7.70 11.57 1.13
CA ARG A 78 6.57 11.95 0.26
C ARG A 78 5.21 11.49 0.81
N LEU A 79 5.20 10.64 1.83
CA LEU A 79 4.02 10.06 2.48
C LEU A 79 3.52 10.93 3.63
#